data_AF-A0A2H9KZN0-F1
#
_entry.id   AF-A0A2H9KZN0-F1
#
_cell.length_a   1.000
_cell.length_b   1.000
_cell.length_c   1.000
_cell.angle_alpha   90.00
_cell.angle_beta   90.00
_cell.angle_gamma   90.00
#
_symmetry.space_group_name_H-M   'P 1'
#
loop_
_entity.id
_entity.type
_entity.pdbx_description
1 polymer ?
#
loop_
_entity_poly.entity_id
_entity_poly.type
_entity_poly.pdbx_seq_one_letter_code
_entity_poly.pdbx_strand_id
1 'polypeptide(L)'
;MESENLKKEEIIAIFAFVSLSAIIALLLAMAPSANNNANENLQMRGENAILQCPEEGEVACDAGGCPGVRRCSGGAWLSCIPVRECSPGREVPCALNACDFGVVKCDSCGQWGECNSN
;
A
#
# COMPACT_ATOMS: atom_id res chain seq x y z
N MET A 1 50.05 -56.93 17.36
CA MET A 1 49.55 -56.60 16.00
C MET A 1 48.27 -55.77 16.19
N GLU A 2 48.41 -54.61 16.83
CA GLU A 2 47.27 -53.83 17.39
C GLU A 2 47.36 -52.31 17.09
N SER A 3 48.44 -51.85 16.45
CA SER A 3 48.67 -50.42 16.18
C SER A 3 48.13 -49.96 14.80
N GLU A 4 47.65 -50.87 13.96
CA GLU A 4 47.16 -50.53 12.62
C GLU A 4 45.66 -50.19 12.56
N ASN A 5 44.87 -50.59 13.56
CA ASN A 5 43.43 -50.29 13.58
C ASN A 5 43.10 -48.87 14.08
N LEU A 6 43.93 -48.27 14.94
CA LEU A 6 43.67 -46.91 15.46
C LEU A 6 43.75 -45.82 14.37
N LYS A 7 44.64 -45.98 13.38
CA LYS A 7 44.75 -45.02 12.28
C LYS A 7 43.54 -45.02 11.34
N LYS A 8 42.82 -46.15 11.26
CA LYS A 8 41.71 -46.30 10.32
C LYS A 8 40.45 -45.55 10.79
N GLU A 9 40.19 -45.53 12.09
CA GLU A 9 39.04 -44.83 12.66
C GLU A 9 39.18 -43.30 12.57
N GLU A 10 40.38 -42.77 12.79
CA GLU A 10 40.64 -41.33 12.62
C GLU A 10 40.54 -40.88 11.16
N ILE A 11 40.99 -41.71 10.20
CA ILE A 11 40.87 -41.41 8.76
C ILE A 11 39.40 -41.38 8.32
N ILE A 12 38.58 -42.29 8.84
CA ILE A 12 37.13 -42.33 8.54
C ILE A 12 36.44 -41.08 9.09
N ALA A 13 36.79 -40.64 10.31
CA ALA A 13 36.25 -39.42 10.89
C ALA A 13 36.61 -38.18 10.04
N ILE A 14 37.86 -38.06 9.58
CA ILE A 14 38.30 -36.94 8.75
C ILE A 14 37.54 -36.90 7.42
N PHE A 15 37.35 -38.04 6.75
CA PHE A 15 36.57 -38.11 5.50
C PHE A 15 35.09 -37.73 5.70
N ALA A 16 34.49 -38.11 6.84
CA ALA A 16 33.12 -37.73 7.17
C ALA A 16 32.99 -36.20 7.36
N PHE A 17 33.94 -35.57 8.04
CA PHE A 17 33.94 -34.11 8.21
C PHE A 17 34.13 -33.35 6.90
N VAL A 18 35.05 -33.81 6.05
CA VAL A 18 35.31 -33.17 4.75
C VAL A 18 34.08 -33.27 3.85
N SER A 19 33.45 -34.45 3.76
CA SER A 19 32.25 -34.63 2.94
C SER A 19 31.05 -33.83 3.45
N LEU A 20 30.86 -33.74 4.77
CA LEU A 20 29.79 -32.92 5.35
C LEU A 20 29.97 -31.42 5.05
N SER A 21 31.21 -30.92 5.12
CA SER A 21 31.50 -29.52 4.81
C SER A 21 31.19 -29.15 3.35
N ALA A 22 31.42 -30.08 2.41
CA ALA A 22 31.12 -29.87 0.99
C ALA A 22 29.60 -29.80 0.73
N ILE A 23 28.80 -30.59 1.45
CA ILE A 23 27.33 -30.57 1.34
C ILE A 23 26.75 -29.25 1.83
N ILE A 24 27.27 -28.71 2.94
CA ILE A 24 26.84 -27.41 3.50
C ILE A 24 27.15 -26.27 2.53
N ALA A 25 28.35 -26.25 1.93
CA ALA A 25 28.72 -25.25 0.94
C ALA A 25 27.81 -25.30 -0.30
N LEU A 26 27.44 -26.51 -0.73
CA LEU A 26 26.54 -26.70 -1.85
C LEU A 26 25.12 -26.19 -1.54
N LEU A 27 24.60 -26.43 -0.33
CA LEU A 27 23.30 -25.89 0.10
C LEU A 27 23.27 -24.36 0.14
N LEU A 28 24.35 -23.71 0.59
CA LEU A 28 24.45 -22.25 0.59
C LEU A 28 24.52 -21.66 -0.83
N ALA A 29 25.09 -22.38 -1.80
CA ALA A 29 25.14 -21.95 -3.20
C ALA A 29 23.76 -22.00 -3.90
N MET A 30 22.83 -22.81 -3.41
CA MET A 30 21.45 -22.89 -3.93
C MET A 30 20.48 -21.95 -3.20
N ALA A 31 20.92 -21.26 -2.15
CA ALA A 31 20.09 -20.27 -1.49
C ALA A 31 19.78 -19.17 -2.52
N PRO A 32 18.49 -18.84 -2.75
CA PRO A 32 18.15 -17.72 -3.61
C PRO A 32 18.84 -16.49 -3.03
N SER A 33 19.74 -15.90 -3.82
CA SER A 33 20.35 -14.62 -3.48
C SER A 33 19.20 -13.64 -3.25
N ALA A 34 18.95 -13.32 -1.98
CA ALA A 34 18.10 -12.20 -1.60
C ALA A 34 18.85 -10.96 -2.13
N ASN A 35 18.56 -10.64 -3.38
CA ASN A 35 19.06 -9.47 -4.04
C ASN A 35 18.55 -8.27 -3.26
N ASN A 36 19.42 -7.70 -2.42
CA ASN A 36 19.21 -6.45 -1.70
C ASN A 36 19.22 -5.24 -2.65
N ASN A 37 18.66 -5.38 -3.85
CA ASN A 37 18.14 -4.25 -4.60
C ASN A 37 16.81 -3.81 -3.96
N ALA A 38 16.88 -3.47 -2.67
CA ALA A 38 15.97 -2.50 -2.10
C ALA A 38 16.30 -1.19 -2.80
N ASN A 39 15.54 -0.92 -3.85
CA ASN A 39 15.38 0.38 -4.45
C ASN A 39 15.28 1.46 -3.33
N GLU A 40 16.39 2.17 -3.09
CA GLU A 40 16.46 3.35 -2.22
C GLU A 40 15.79 4.59 -2.84
N ASN A 41 14.85 4.40 -3.78
CA ASN A 41 13.82 5.39 -4.13
C ASN A 41 12.45 5.03 -3.56
N LEU A 42 12.40 4.43 -2.36
CA LEU A 42 11.41 4.86 -1.35
C LEU A 42 11.97 6.09 -0.63
N GLN A 43 12.19 7.11 -1.45
CA GLN A 43 12.33 8.49 -1.07
C GLN A 43 11.10 8.86 -0.24
N MET A 44 11.27 8.88 1.08
CA MET A 44 10.50 9.68 2.03
C MET A 44 9.01 9.86 1.68
N ARG A 45 8.23 8.78 1.64
CA ARG A 45 6.79 8.92 1.86
C ARG A 45 6.54 8.85 3.37
N GLY A 46 6.86 9.96 4.04
CA GLY A 46 6.58 10.34 5.42
C GLY A 46 5.78 9.33 6.26
N GLU A 47 6.45 8.28 6.72
CA GLU A 47 5.97 7.45 7.81
C GLU A 47 6.44 8.14 9.10
N ASN A 48 5.50 8.80 9.80
CA ASN A 48 5.71 9.50 11.09
C ASN A 48 6.22 10.95 11.08
N ALA A 49 5.89 11.75 10.07
CA ALA A 49 5.28 13.03 10.46
C ALA A 49 3.87 12.66 10.89
N ILE A 50 3.71 12.26 12.16
CA ILE A 50 2.39 12.15 12.78
C ILE A 50 1.80 13.53 12.56
N LEU A 51 0.94 13.64 11.55
CA LEU A 51 0.20 14.85 11.24
C LEU A 51 -0.82 14.95 12.36
N GLN A 52 -0.34 15.29 13.56
CA GLN A 52 -1.13 15.50 14.75
C GLN A 52 -2.14 16.55 14.35
N CYS A 53 -3.37 16.09 14.21
CA CYS A 53 -4.47 16.97 13.98
C CYS A 53 -4.86 17.61 15.31
N PRO A 54 -5.36 18.86 15.28
CA PRO A 54 -5.88 19.48 16.49
C PRO A 54 -6.92 18.56 17.13
N GLU A 55 -6.99 18.53 18.47
CA GLU A 55 -7.76 17.53 19.26
C GLU A 55 -9.14 17.23 18.68
N GLU A 56 -9.80 18.24 18.11
CA GLU A 56 -10.99 18.09 17.30
C GLU A 56 -10.93 19.00 16.07
N GLY A 57 -11.52 18.52 14.97
CA GLY A 57 -11.62 19.30 13.75
C GLY A 57 -12.04 18.48 12.54
N GLU A 58 -12.65 19.17 11.58
CA GLU A 58 -12.96 18.64 10.26
C GLU A 58 -12.20 19.45 9.23
N VAL A 59 -11.59 18.76 8.27
CA VAL A 59 -10.91 19.40 7.14
C VAL A 59 -11.36 18.77 5.85
N ALA A 60 -11.39 19.59 4.79
CA ALA A 60 -11.58 19.11 3.45
C ALA A 60 -10.46 18.11 3.08
N CYS A 61 -10.83 17.08 2.33
CA CYS A 61 -9.93 16.08 1.80
C CYS A 61 -10.42 15.58 0.44
N ASP A 62 -9.57 14.81 -0.23
CA ASP A 62 -9.88 14.14 -1.48
C ASP A 62 -10.00 12.63 -1.25
N ALA A 63 -11.14 12.06 -1.64
CA ALA A 63 -11.44 10.64 -1.56
C ALA A 63 -11.52 10.05 -2.97
N GLY A 64 -10.35 9.81 -3.58
CA GLY A 64 -10.27 9.21 -4.92
C GLY A 64 -10.74 10.15 -6.03
N GLY A 65 -10.39 11.44 -5.93
CA GLY A 65 -10.81 12.49 -6.85
C GLY A 65 -12.13 13.16 -6.49
N CYS A 66 -12.78 12.73 -5.39
CA CYS A 66 -14.04 13.30 -4.93
C CYS A 66 -13.84 14.17 -3.68
N PRO A 67 -14.48 15.35 -3.61
CA PRO A 67 -14.44 16.19 -2.42
C PRO A 67 -15.05 15.45 -1.23
N GLY A 68 -14.35 15.51 -0.11
CA GLY A 68 -14.75 14.84 1.12
C GLY A 68 -14.35 15.60 2.36
N VAL A 69 -14.70 15.03 3.50
CA VAL A 69 -14.33 15.53 4.82
C VAL A 69 -13.67 14.40 5.59
N ARG A 70 -12.58 14.74 6.28
CA ARG A 70 -11.97 13.85 7.28
C ARG A 70 -12.02 14.54 8.64
N ARG A 71 -12.27 13.75 9.66
CA ARG A 71 -12.33 14.21 11.05
C ARG A 71 -11.07 13.80 11.79
N CYS A 72 -10.59 14.66 12.67
CA CYS A 72 -9.58 14.28 13.66
C CYS A 72 -10.25 13.62 14.86
N SER A 73 -9.71 12.49 15.32
CA SER A 73 -10.14 11.85 16.55
C SER A 73 -8.94 11.24 17.25
N GLY A 74 -8.71 11.62 18.51
CA GLY A 74 -7.61 11.08 19.32
C GLY A 74 -6.22 11.38 18.74
N GLY A 75 -6.05 12.55 18.11
CA GLY A 75 -4.78 12.97 17.50
C GLY A 75 -4.45 12.31 16.15
N ALA A 76 -5.38 11.54 15.58
CA ALA A 76 -5.25 10.92 14.27
C ALA A 76 -6.36 11.36 13.30
N TRP A 77 -5.99 11.62 12.05
CA TRP A 77 -6.97 11.82 10.98
C TRP A 77 -7.65 10.49 10.65
N LEU A 78 -8.98 10.49 10.68
CA LEU A 78 -9.78 9.38 10.16
C LEU A 78 -9.75 9.38 8.62
N SER A 79 -10.27 8.29 8.04
CA SER A 79 -10.44 8.17 6.59
C SER A 79 -11.24 9.34 6.02
N CYS A 80 -10.87 9.77 4.81
CA CYS A 80 -11.64 10.76 4.06
C CYS A 80 -12.98 10.16 3.64
N ILE A 81 -14.08 10.82 4.01
CA ILE A 81 -15.44 10.40 3.63
C ILE A 81 -15.92 11.36 2.55
N PRO A 82 -16.27 10.89 1.33
CA PRO A 82 -16.77 11.74 0.27
C PRO A 82 -18.11 12.36 0.67
N VAL A 83 -18.27 13.65 0.39
CA VAL A 83 -19.53 14.37 0.62
C VAL A 83 -20.39 14.26 -0.64
N ARG A 84 -21.59 13.69 -0.49
CA ARG A 84 -22.54 13.51 -1.57
C ARG A 84 -23.78 14.35 -1.32
N GLU A 85 -24.11 15.20 -2.27
CA GLU A 85 -25.36 15.98 -2.30
C GLU A 85 -26.47 15.23 -3.03
N CYS A 86 -26.08 14.37 -3.97
CA CYS A 86 -27.00 13.61 -4.82
C CYS A 86 -26.50 12.18 -5.08
N SER A 87 -27.42 11.32 -5.53
CA SER A 87 -27.07 9.97 -5.99
C SER A 87 -26.41 10.05 -7.37
N PRO A 88 -25.24 9.43 -7.59
CA PRO A 88 -24.57 9.45 -8.89
C PRO A 88 -25.48 9.04 -10.04
N GLY A 89 -25.44 9.81 -11.13
CA GLY A 89 -26.29 9.61 -12.30
C GLY A 89 -27.74 10.09 -12.16
N ARG A 90 -28.15 10.60 -10.99
CA ARG A 90 -29.46 11.25 -10.83
C ARG A 90 -29.53 12.48 -11.72
N GLU A 91 -30.66 12.64 -12.38
CA GLU A 91 -30.95 13.75 -13.28
C GLU A 91 -32.11 14.58 -12.71
N VAL A 92 -31.98 15.90 -12.77
CA VAL A 92 -33.04 16.85 -12.37
C VAL A 92 -33.20 17.93 -13.45
N PRO A 93 -34.44 18.35 -13.75
CA PRO A 93 -34.66 19.40 -14.73
C PRO A 93 -34.11 20.73 -14.22
N CYS A 94 -33.58 21.53 -15.13
CA CYS A 94 -33.07 22.87 -14.85
C CYS A 94 -33.49 23.83 -15.96
N ALA A 95 -33.63 25.10 -15.64
CA ALA A 95 -33.86 26.14 -16.64
C ALA A 95 -32.52 26.65 -17.15
N LEU A 96 -32.28 26.56 -18.46
CA LEU A 96 -31.12 27.17 -19.11
C LEU A 96 -31.37 28.66 -19.33
N ASN A 97 -32.61 29.00 -19.70
CA ASN A 97 -33.11 30.36 -19.82
C ASN A 97 -34.65 30.37 -19.73
N ALA A 98 -35.29 31.51 -20.00
CA ALA A 98 -36.75 31.66 -19.86
C ALA A 98 -37.58 30.74 -20.78
N CYS A 99 -37.01 30.23 -21.87
CA CYS A 99 -37.71 29.44 -22.87
C CYS A 99 -37.10 28.04 -23.08
N ASP A 100 -36.00 27.72 -22.39
CA ASP A 100 -35.21 26.51 -22.64
C ASP A 100 -34.89 25.78 -21.34
N PHE A 101 -34.97 24.46 -21.41
CA PHE A 101 -34.83 23.56 -20.28
C PHE A 101 -33.75 22.53 -20.57
N GLY A 102 -32.91 22.30 -19.57
CA GLY A 102 -31.88 21.29 -19.60
C GLY A 102 -32.06 20.29 -18.47
N VAL A 103 -31.00 19.52 -18.27
CA VAL A 103 -30.85 18.59 -17.16
C VAL A 103 -29.55 18.88 -16.44
N VAL A 104 -29.61 18.93 -15.11
CA VAL A 104 -28.42 18.81 -14.27
C VAL A 104 -28.26 17.35 -13.92
N LYS A 105 -27.06 16.81 -14.19
CA LYS A 105 -26.70 15.44 -13.86
C LYS A 105 -25.77 15.41 -12.65
N CYS A 106 -26.09 14.54 -11.71
CA CYS A 106 -25.22 14.24 -10.58
C CYS A 106 -24.01 13.42 -11.05
N ASP A 107 -22.81 13.88 -10.74
CA ASP A 107 -21.57 13.23 -11.14
C ASP A 107 -21.27 11.96 -10.31
N SER A 108 -20.13 11.31 -10.60
CA SER A 108 -19.69 10.11 -9.86
C SER A 108 -19.35 10.39 -8.39
N CYS A 109 -19.04 11.64 -8.05
CA CYS A 109 -18.72 12.09 -6.71
C CYS A 109 -19.96 12.47 -5.89
N GLY A 110 -21.14 12.48 -6.51
CA GLY A 110 -22.38 12.88 -5.85
C GLY A 110 -22.54 14.41 -5.80
N GLN A 111 -21.93 15.14 -6.72
CA GLN A 111 -22.03 16.60 -6.86
C GLN A 111 -22.89 16.95 -8.08
N TRP A 112 -23.63 18.04 -7.99
CA TRP A 112 -24.41 18.53 -9.12
C TRP A 112 -23.50 19.17 -10.17
N GLY A 113 -23.57 18.66 -11.40
CA GLY A 113 -22.88 19.27 -12.53
C GLY A 113 -23.57 20.54 -13.04
N GLU A 114 -23.12 21.01 -14.19
CA GLU A 114 -23.75 22.15 -14.87
C GLU A 114 -25.07 21.75 -15.52
N CYS A 115 -26.00 22.71 -15.60
CA CYS A 115 -27.23 22.56 -16.36
C CYS A 115 -26.90 22.52 -17.85
N ASN A 116 -27.24 21.42 -18.53
CA ASN A 116 -26.93 21.23 -19.95
C ASN A 116 -28.19 20.86 -20.74
N SER A 117 -28.28 21.31 -21.99
CA SER A 117 -29.29 20.83 -22.94
C SER A 117 -28.98 19.37 -23.25
N ASN A 118 -29.91 18.47 -22.92
CA ASN A 118 -29.76 17.03 -23.16
C ASN A 118 -29.85 16.70 -24.66
#